data_AF-A0A1Q3CBY4-F1
#
_entry.id   AF-A0A1Q3CBY4-F1
#
_cell.length_a   1.000
_cell.length_b   1.000
_cell.length_c   1.000
_cell.angle_alpha   90.00
_cell.angle_beta   90.00
_cell.angle_gamma   90.00
#
_symmetry.space_group_name_H-M   'P 1'
#
loop_
_entity.id
_entity.type
_entity.pdbx_description
1 polymer ?
#
loop_
_entity_poly.entity_id
_entity_poly.type
_entity_poly.pdbx_seq_one_letter_code
_entity_poly.pdbx_strand_id
1 'polypeptide(L)'
;FINLIQRITYSKWHINITIVIQYSFKLQTITLIDSDAQMNCIQELILTKFFEKTKQRLFTANVENLSVKFKISDVHICNDGICIKQTFILVKDLDIGIILGQLFLEIIKPFKVKTEGITTNIFQRKILFAFNERPITKEINLLKTFSMFKEHSINLIKTKENHLYSMISLKNNIINNICSDITDAFWHMKRHVVSLPYE
;
A
#
# COMPACT_ATOMS: atom_id res chain seq x y z
N PHE A 1 7.37 0.03 -15.22
CA PHE A 1 7.22 0.39 -13.79
C PHE A 1 7.17 -0.85 -12.87
N ILE A 2 6.49 -1.95 -13.23
CA ILE A 2 6.31 -3.12 -12.32
C ILE A 2 7.44 -4.16 -12.36
N ASN A 3 8.30 -4.20 -13.39
CA ASN A 3 9.51 -5.03 -13.38
C ASN A 3 10.52 -4.67 -12.27
N LEU A 4 10.30 -3.56 -11.56
CA LEU A 4 11.10 -3.11 -10.41
C LEU A 4 10.56 -3.61 -9.05
N ILE A 5 9.30 -4.07 -8.99
CA ILE A 5 8.71 -4.57 -7.74
C ILE A 5 8.99 -6.07 -7.66
N GLN A 6 10.25 -6.42 -7.43
CA GLN A 6 10.67 -7.83 -7.35
C GLN A 6 10.18 -8.57 -6.11
N ARG A 7 9.68 -7.85 -5.08
CA ARG A 7 9.09 -8.49 -3.88
C ARG A 7 8.35 -7.45 -3.02
N ILE A 8 7.03 -7.56 -2.94
CA ILE A 8 6.26 -6.99 -1.83
C ILE A 8 5.76 -8.19 -1.03
N THR A 9 6.34 -8.42 0.15
CA THR A 9 5.79 -9.34 1.14
C THR A 9 4.74 -8.59 1.94
N TYR A 10 3.48 -8.68 1.51
CA TYR A 10 2.33 -8.35 2.36
C TYR A 10 2.15 -9.52 3.31
N SER A 11 2.63 -9.38 4.53
CA SER A 11 2.42 -10.38 5.56
C SER A 11 2.32 -9.67 6.88
N LYS A 12 1.21 -9.91 7.60
CA LYS A 12 1.10 -9.55 9.00
C LYS A 12 2.14 -10.39 9.75
N TRP A 13 3.24 -9.75 10.14
CA TRP A 13 4.37 -10.43 10.77
C TRP A 13 4.04 -10.73 12.23
N HIS A 14 3.58 -11.96 12.49
CA HIS A 14 3.37 -12.44 13.84
C HIS A 14 4.64 -13.12 14.35
N ILE A 15 5.15 -12.65 15.48
CA ILE A 15 6.36 -13.19 16.12
C ILE A 15 6.08 -13.53 17.58
N ASN A 16 6.77 -14.53 18.11
CA ASN A 16 6.76 -14.83 19.54
C ASN A 16 7.87 -14.03 20.24
N ILE A 17 7.52 -13.27 21.26
CA ILE A 17 8.45 -12.48 22.06
C ILE A 17 8.16 -12.60 23.55
N THR A 18 9.12 -12.22 24.38
CA THR A 18 8.88 -12.00 25.81
C THR A 18 8.84 -10.51 26.11
N ILE A 19 7.74 -10.04 26.68
CA ILE A 19 7.60 -8.68 27.21
C ILE A 19 7.92 -8.70 28.70
N VAL A 20 8.79 -7.78 29.14
CA VAL A 20 9.12 -7.58 30.55
C VAL A 20 8.77 -6.16 30.98
N ILE A 21 7.96 -6.02 32.04
CA ILE A 21 7.48 -4.72 32.53
C ILE A 21 7.89 -4.56 33.99
N GLN A 22 8.49 -3.41 34.29
CA GLN A 22 8.99 -3.08 35.64
C GLN A 22 9.83 -4.20 36.27
N TYR A 23 10.58 -4.94 35.45
CA TYR A 23 11.46 -6.06 35.80
C TYR A 23 10.81 -7.27 36.52
N SER A 24 9.55 -7.18 36.91
CA SER A 24 8.84 -8.17 37.71
C SER A 24 7.82 -8.97 36.90
N PHE A 25 7.14 -8.31 35.95
CA PHE A 25 6.16 -8.97 35.10
C PHE A 25 6.83 -9.44 33.81
N LYS A 26 6.73 -10.74 33.52
CA LYS A 26 7.20 -11.35 32.28
C LYS A 26 6.04 -12.03 31.58
N LEU A 27 5.83 -11.74 30.31
CA LEU A 27 4.79 -12.32 29.48
C LEU A 27 5.40 -12.79 28.16
N GLN A 28 5.33 -14.09 27.89
CA GLN A 28 5.61 -14.62 26.57
C GLN A 28 4.32 -14.56 25.75
N THR A 29 4.36 -13.93 24.59
CA THR A 29 3.17 -13.73 23.76
C THR A 29 3.51 -13.60 22.28
N ILE A 30 2.52 -13.89 21.46
CA ILE A 30 2.53 -13.56 20.03
C ILE A 30 2.19 -12.07 19.91
N THR A 31 2.93 -11.36 19.07
CA THR A 31 2.70 -9.94 18.76
C THR A 31 2.70 -9.74 17.25
N LEU A 32 1.96 -8.74 16.79
CA LEU A 32 2.00 -8.27 15.40
C LEU A 32 3.06 -7.18 15.25
N ILE A 33 3.95 -7.30 14.27
CA ILE A 33 4.73 -6.16 13.79
C ILE A 33 3.93 -5.45 12.70
N ASP A 34 3.67 -4.17 12.90
CA ASP A 34 2.87 -3.33 12.01
C ASP A 34 3.66 -2.05 11.69
N SER A 35 4.09 -1.91 10.43
CA SER A 35 4.79 -0.72 9.97
C SER A 35 3.90 0.52 9.89
N ASP A 36 2.58 0.33 9.83
CA ASP A 36 1.61 1.42 9.70
C ASP A 36 1.22 1.97 11.09
N ALA A 37 1.53 1.24 12.16
CA ALA A 37 1.40 1.71 13.53
C ALA A 37 2.60 2.58 13.92
N GLN A 38 2.38 3.88 14.16
CA GLN A 38 3.49 4.78 14.53
C GLN A 38 4.09 4.46 15.91
N MET A 39 3.31 3.91 16.84
CA MET A 39 3.71 3.60 18.21
C MET A 39 3.49 2.11 18.54
N ASN A 40 4.17 1.58 19.55
CA ASN A 40 3.90 0.22 20.03
C ASN A 40 2.65 0.22 20.92
N CYS A 41 1.71 -0.70 20.70
CA CYS A 41 0.45 -0.79 21.42
C CYS A 41 0.38 -2.02 22.32
N ILE A 42 -0.27 -1.90 23.47
CA ILE A 42 -0.58 -3.03 24.35
C ILE A 42 -2.02 -2.92 24.85
N GLN A 43 -2.69 -4.07 24.97
CA GLN A 43 -4.08 -4.14 25.41
C GLN A 43 -4.22 -3.91 26.92
N GLU A 44 -5.21 -3.11 27.32
CA GLU A 44 -5.48 -2.77 28.73
C GLU A 44 -5.72 -3.98 29.61
N LEU A 45 -6.41 -5.00 29.08
CA LEU A 45 -6.75 -6.21 29.82
C LEU A 45 -5.52 -7.00 30.29
N ILE A 46 -4.38 -6.87 29.59
CA ILE A 46 -3.16 -7.63 29.87
C ILE A 46 -2.44 -7.11 31.13
N LEU A 47 -2.69 -5.87 31.58
CA LEU A 47 -1.75 -5.15 32.45
C LEU A 47 -2.38 -4.33 33.59
N THR A 48 -3.61 -4.63 33.99
CA THR A 48 -4.43 -3.83 34.95
C THR A 48 -3.76 -3.45 36.29
N LYS A 49 -2.59 -4.01 36.64
CA LYS A 49 -1.84 -3.73 37.89
C LYS A 49 -0.70 -2.69 37.78
N PHE A 50 -0.33 -2.16 36.60
CA PHE A 50 0.97 -1.47 36.42
C PHE A 50 0.95 -0.04 35.82
N PHE A 51 -0.16 0.71 35.84
CA PHE A 51 -0.31 1.94 35.04
C PHE A 51 -0.21 3.29 35.77
N GLU A 52 0.51 4.24 35.14
CA GLU A 52 0.45 5.70 35.39
C GLU A 52 -0.28 6.43 34.23
N LYS A 53 -1.13 7.43 34.54
CA LYS A 53 -2.00 8.17 33.59
C LYS A 53 -1.23 9.09 32.63
N THR A 54 -1.58 9.13 31.33
CA THR A 54 -1.09 10.12 30.35
C THR A 54 -2.19 10.68 29.41
N LYS A 55 -1.92 11.77 28.69
CA LYS A 55 -2.91 12.53 27.87
C LYS A 55 -2.70 12.44 26.34
N GLN A 56 -2.03 11.40 25.83
CA GLN A 56 -1.69 11.32 24.40
C GLN A 56 -2.91 10.90 23.55
N ARG A 57 -2.90 11.14 22.23
CA ARG A 57 -3.98 10.74 21.30
C ARG A 57 -3.39 9.96 20.13
N LEU A 58 -4.10 8.92 19.67
CA LEU A 58 -3.77 8.17 18.46
C LEU A 58 -4.88 8.30 17.44
N PHE A 59 -4.50 8.14 16.18
CA PHE A 59 -5.41 8.05 15.06
C PHE A 59 -5.38 6.62 14.54
N THR A 60 -6.55 5.97 14.49
CA THR A 60 -6.76 4.68 13.84
C THR A 60 -7.37 4.88 12.46
N ALA A 61 -7.21 3.90 11.57
CA ALA A 61 -7.81 3.93 10.23
C ALA A 61 -9.36 3.97 10.26
N ASN A 62 -9.97 3.55 11.37
CA ASN A 62 -11.36 3.82 11.68
C ASN A 62 -11.47 5.17 12.40
N VAL A 63 -12.39 6.00 11.93
CA VAL A 63 -12.64 7.43 12.25
C VAL A 63 -12.92 7.71 13.75
N GLU A 64 -12.83 6.72 14.63
CA GLU A 64 -12.95 6.88 16.08
C GLU A 64 -11.59 7.15 16.74
N ASN A 65 -11.41 8.37 17.25
CA ASN A 65 -10.23 8.74 18.03
C ASN A 65 -10.16 7.93 19.34
N LEU A 66 -9.32 6.90 19.38
CA LEU A 66 -8.95 6.23 20.64
C LEU A 66 -8.16 7.22 21.52
N SER A 67 -8.81 7.75 22.56
CA SER A 67 -8.13 8.56 23.58
C SER A 67 -7.11 7.67 24.31
N VAL A 68 -5.82 7.87 24.08
CA VAL A 68 -4.77 7.13 24.79
C VAL A 68 -4.62 7.70 26.18
N LYS A 69 -5.24 7.05 27.15
CA LYS A 69 -5.25 7.53 28.54
C LYS A 69 -3.99 7.13 29.32
N PHE A 70 -3.13 6.26 28.79
CA PHE A 70 -1.99 5.68 29.52
C PHE A 70 -0.83 5.30 28.58
N LYS A 71 0.41 5.54 29.02
CA LYS A 71 1.67 5.21 28.32
C LYS A 71 2.61 4.52 29.32
N ILE A 72 3.27 3.44 28.90
CA ILE A 72 4.30 2.74 29.69
C ILE A 72 5.65 2.92 29.00
N SER A 73 6.58 3.60 29.66
CA SER A 73 7.90 3.93 29.07
C SER A 73 8.99 2.90 29.37
N ASP A 74 8.76 1.96 30.29
CA ASP A 74 9.75 0.98 30.76
C ASP A 74 9.29 -0.46 30.50
N VAL A 75 9.04 -0.74 29.21
CA VAL A 75 8.72 -2.08 28.72
C VAL A 75 9.92 -2.61 27.96
N HIS A 76 10.32 -3.84 28.21
CA HIS A 76 11.42 -4.48 27.50
C HIS A 76 10.88 -5.57 26.58
N ILE A 77 11.21 -5.47 25.30
CA ILE A 77 10.96 -6.50 24.31
C ILE A 77 12.19 -7.39 24.27
N CYS A 78 12.04 -8.63 24.72
CA CYS A 78 13.12 -9.59 24.86
C CYS A 78 13.00 -10.73 23.86
N ASN A 79 14.11 -11.04 23.20
CA ASN A 79 14.27 -12.17 22.31
C ASN A 79 15.71 -12.69 22.37
N ASP A 80 15.92 -14.00 22.48
CA ASP A 80 17.24 -14.65 22.52
C ASP A 80 18.26 -13.98 23.47
N GLY A 81 17.80 -13.60 24.67
CA GLY A 81 18.63 -12.97 25.70
C GLY A 81 18.97 -11.50 25.46
N ILE A 82 18.46 -10.88 24.39
CA ILE A 82 18.59 -9.44 24.14
C ILE A 82 17.25 -8.78 24.44
N CYS A 83 17.28 -7.74 25.26
CA CYS A 83 16.11 -6.98 25.67
C CYS A 83 16.24 -5.53 25.21
N ILE A 84 15.23 -5.03 24.50
CA ILE A 84 15.18 -3.68 23.98
C ILE A 84 14.12 -2.92 24.76
N LYS A 85 14.56 -1.86 25.47
CA LYS A 85 13.64 -0.96 26.14
C LYS A 85 12.84 -0.16 25.12
N GLN A 86 11.53 -0.13 25.31
CA GLN A 86 10.55 0.47 24.43
C GLN A 86 9.43 1.11 25.23
N THR A 87 8.75 2.03 24.55
CA THR A 87 7.54 2.64 25.08
C THR A 87 6.31 2.04 24.41
N PHE A 88 5.29 1.76 25.21
CA PHE A 88 3.98 1.32 24.77
C PHE A 88 2.89 2.31 25.17
N ILE A 89 1.85 2.34 24.36
CA ILE A 89 0.60 3.05 24.60
C ILE A 89 -0.50 2.04 24.86
N LEU A 90 -1.41 2.38 25.77
CA LEU A 90 -2.51 1.50 26.15
C LEU A 90 -3.70 1.66 25.22
N VAL A 91 -4.22 0.53 24.73
CA VAL A 91 -5.41 0.47 23.89
C VAL A 91 -6.41 -0.52 24.50
N LYS A 92 -7.69 -0.18 24.54
CA LYS A 92 -8.73 -1.04 25.13
C LYS A 92 -9.08 -2.20 24.23
N ASP A 93 -9.41 -1.87 22.99
CA ASP A 93 -9.98 -2.80 22.02
C ASP A 93 -8.90 -3.13 20.99
N LEU A 94 -8.04 -4.10 21.33
CA LEU A 94 -6.96 -4.55 20.46
C LEU A 94 -7.07 -6.06 20.24
N ASP A 95 -7.32 -6.46 18.99
CA ASP A 95 -7.60 -7.87 18.65
C ASP A 95 -6.44 -8.83 18.94
N ILE A 96 -5.18 -8.37 18.82
CA ILE A 96 -3.97 -9.20 18.91
C ILE A 96 -3.22 -9.00 20.24
N GLY A 97 -3.74 -8.16 21.14
CA GLY A 97 -3.14 -7.93 22.46
C GLY A 97 -1.89 -7.03 22.47
N ILE A 98 -0.95 -7.21 21.54
CA ILE A 98 0.26 -6.37 21.38
C ILE A 98 0.53 -6.08 19.89
N ILE A 99 0.89 -4.83 19.60
CA ILE A 99 1.43 -4.41 18.30
C ILE A 99 2.79 -3.75 18.50
N LEU A 100 3.79 -4.17 17.73
CA LEU A 100 5.08 -3.50 17.60
C LEU A 100 5.05 -2.59 16.38
N GLY A 101 5.13 -1.29 16.64
CA GLY A 101 5.03 -0.26 15.62
C GLY A 101 6.37 0.17 15.04
N GLN A 102 6.34 1.31 14.36
CA GLN A 102 7.50 1.96 13.77
C GLN A 102 8.61 2.26 14.79
N LEU A 103 8.27 2.62 16.04
CA LEU A 103 9.26 2.84 17.11
C LEU A 103 10.14 1.61 17.38
N PHE A 104 9.57 0.41 17.31
CA PHE A 104 10.34 -0.82 17.41
C PHE A 104 11.19 -1.05 16.16
N LEU A 105 10.59 -0.88 14.97
CA LEU A 105 11.26 -1.07 13.69
C LEU A 105 12.47 -0.14 13.50
N GLU A 106 12.40 1.10 13.97
CA GLU A 106 13.51 2.06 13.92
C GLU A 106 14.70 1.61 14.76
N ILE A 107 14.47 1.02 15.93
CA ILE A 107 15.54 0.54 16.81
C ILE A 107 16.21 -0.70 16.24
N ILE A 108 15.47 -1.56 15.54
CA ILE A 108 16.05 -2.77 14.94
C ILE A 108 16.65 -2.53 13.54
N LYS A 109 16.70 -1.29 13.04
CA LYS A 109 17.36 -0.98 11.77
C LYS A 109 18.89 -1.02 11.92
N PRO A 110 19.63 -1.49 10.90
CA PRO A 110 19.12 -2.11 9.67
C PRO A 110 18.66 -3.57 9.90
N PHE A 111 17.54 -3.96 9.29
CA PHE A 111 17.05 -5.33 9.31
C PHE A 111 16.76 -5.87 7.90
N LYS A 112 16.77 -7.19 7.76
CA LYS A 112 16.42 -7.91 6.54
C LYS A 112 15.26 -8.86 6.83
N VAL A 113 14.22 -8.77 6.00
CA VAL A 113 13.06 -9.67 6.06
C VAL A 113 13.36 -10.91 5.20
N LYS A 114 13.17 -12.09 5.78
CA LYS A 114 13.29 -13.39 5.12
C LYS A 114 12.01 -14.20 5.30
N THR A 115 11.94 -15.37 4.67
CA THR A 115 10.79 -16.28 4.78
C THR A 115 10.57 -16.80 6.20
N GLU A 116 11.65 -16.96 6.96
CA GLU A 116 11.65 -17.48 8.32
C GLU A 116 11.43 -16.39 9.39
N GLY A 117 11.62 -15.10 9.06
CA GLY A 117 11.59 -14.04 10.05
C GLY A 117 12.34 -12.76 9.66
N ILE A 118 12.42 -11.83 10.61
CA ILE A 118 13.23 -10.61 10.50
C ILE A 118 14.59 -10.86 11.14
N THR A 119 15.64 -10.58 10.39
CA THR A 119 17.02 -10.66 10.87
C THR A 119 17.62 -9.27 11.03
N THR A 120 18.24 -9.01 12.17
CA THR A 120 18.90 -7.73 12.48
C THR A 120 20.16 -7.96 13.30
N ASN A 121 21.06 -6.98 13.34
CA ASN A 121 22.21 -6.98 14.23
C ASN A 121 22.01 -5.94 15.32
N ILE A 122 21.92 -6.40 16.57
CA ILE A 122 21.80 -5.52 17.74
C ILE A 122 22.92 -5.89 18.71
N PHE A 123 23.67 -4.89 19.20
CA PHE A 123 24.84 -5.11 20.07
C PHE A 123 25.86 -6.09 19.47
N GLN A 124 26.12 -5.99 18.15
CA GLN A 124 27.00 -6.88 17.38
C GLN A 124 26.57 -8.36 17.37
N ARG A 125 25.38 -8.67 17.88
CA ARG A 125 24.78 -10.00 17.84
C ARG A 125 23.68 -10.03 16.80
N LYS A 126 23.68 -11.10 16.01
CA LYS A 126 22.63 -11.34 15.03
C LYS A 126 21.41 -11.94 15.73
N ILE A 127 20.26 -11.30 15.59
CA ILE A 127 18.99 -11.73 16.16
C ILE A 127 18.05 -12.12 15.02
N LEU A 128 17.28 -13.19 15.26
CA LEU A 128 16.17 -13.60 14.42
C LEU A 128 14.86 -13.44 15.18
N PHE A 129 13.97 -12.59 14.68
CA PHE A 129 12.56 -12.59 15.06
C PHE A 129 11.81 -13.53 14.13
N ALA A 130 11.64 -14.78 14.57
CA ALA A 130 11.03 -15.84 13.77
C ALA A 130 9.53 -15.60 13.59
N PHE A 131 9.03 -15.75 12.36
CA PHE A 131 7.60 -15.68 12.08
C PHE A 131 6.90 -16.96 12.50
N ASN A 132 5.76 -16.83 13.18
CA ASN A 132 4.94 -17.98 13.59
C ASN A 132 4.31 -18.69 12.38
N GLU A 133 3.86 -17.92 11.40
CA GLU A 133 3.33 -18.42 10.14
C GLU A 133 4.20 -17.95 8.98
N ARG A 134 4.36 -18.81 7.98
CA ARG A 134 5.11 -18.42 6.78
C ARG A 134 4.33 -17.32 6.05
N PRO A 135 5.01 -16.26 5.59
CA PRO A 135 4.36 -15.21 4.80
C PRO A 135 3.65 -15.83 3.59
N ILE A 136 2.33 -15.65 3.51
CA ILE A 136 1.50 -16.26 2.47
C ILE A 136 1.76 -15.55 1.14
N THR A 137 2.44 -16.21 0.22
CA THR A 137 2.75 -15.71 -1.13
C THR A 137 1.55 -15.62 -2.08
N LYS A 138 0.34 -16.00 -1.63
CA LYS A 138 -0.87 -16.13 -2.47
C LYS A 138 -1.34 -14.80 -3.09
N GLU A 139 -1.21 -13.69 -2.38
CA GLU A 139 -1.65 -12.38 -2.90
C GLU A 139 -0.77 -11.86 -4.04
N ILE A 140 0.51 -12.24 -4.09
CA ILE A 140 1.42 -11.81 -5.17
C ILE A 140 0.99 -12.37 -6.52
N ASN A 141 0.55 -13.63 -6.56
CA ASN A 141 0.07 -14.24 -7.79
C ASN A 141 -1.21 -13.54 -8.28
N LEU A 142 -2.09 -13.15 -7.36
CA LEU A 142 -3.30 -12.37 -7.69
C LEU A 142 -2.92 -10.96 -8.20
N LEU A 143 -2.03 -10.24 -7.52
CA LEU A 143 -1.57 -8.91 -7.94
C LEU A 143 -0.84 -8.95 -9.29
N LYS A 144 -0.02 -9.97 -9.52
CA LYS A 144 0.64 -10.20 -10.82
C LYS A 144 -0.40 -10.44 -11.92
N THR A 145 -1.43 -11.22 -11.62
CA THR A 145 -2.55 -11.48 -12.53
C THR A 145 -3.33 -10.19 -12.83
N PHE A 146 -3.72 -9.42 -11.80
CA PHE A 146 -4.37 -8.12 -11.96
C PHE A 146 -3.52 -7.13 -12.77
N SER A 147 -2.21 -7.12 -12.57
CA SER A 147 -1.28 -6.29 -13.34
C SER A 147 -1.28 -6.69 -14.82
N MET A 148 -1.21 -7.98 -15.13
CA MET A 148 -1.29 -8.49 -16.51
C MET A 148 -2.63 -8.11 -17.16
N PHE A 149 -3.74 -8.24 -16.43
CA PHE A 149 -5.06 -7.82 -16.90
C PHE A 149 -5.13 -6.31 -17.16
N LYS A 150 -4.53 -5.49 -16.29
CA LYS A 150 -4.49 -4.03 -16.45
C LYS A 150 -3.68 -3.63 -17.69
N GLU A 151 -2.51 -4.24 -17.88
CA GLU A 151 -1.65 -3.99 -19.05
C GLU A 151 -2.36 -4.40 -20.36
N HIS A 152 -3.02 -5.56 -20.38
CA HIS A 152 -3.83 -6.00 -21.50
C HIS A 152 -4.96 -5.02 -21.81
N SER A 153 -5.66 -4.54 -20.78
CA SER A 153 -6.75 -3.57 -20.92
C SER A 153 -6.27 -2.23 -21.49
N ILE A 154 -5.12 -1.73 -21.04
CA ILE A 154 -4.48 -0.51 -21.56
C ILE A 154 -4.11 -0.68 -23.03
N ASN A 155 -3.50 -1.82 -23.40
CA ASN A 155 -3.14 -2.10 -24.78
C ASN A 155 -4.38 -2.10 -25.69
N LEU A 156 -5.48 -2.72 -25.25
CA LEU A 156 -6.74 -2.73 -25.99
C LEU A 156 -7.32 -1.32 -26.19
N ILE A 157 -7.28 -0.47 -25.15
CA ILE A 157 -7.71 0.94 -25.25
C ILE A 157 -6.87 1.67 -26.28
N LYS A 158 -5.55 1.52 -26.23
CA LYS A 158 -4.63 2.15 -27.18
C LYS A 158 -4.90 1.72 -28.62
N THR A 159 -5.22 0.44 -28.84
CA THR A 159 -5.59 -0.04 -30.19
C THR A 159 -6.89 0.62 -30.66
N LYS A 160 -7.91 0.72 -29.80
CA LYS A 160 -9.17 1.38 -30.13
C LYS A 160 -9.00 2.88 -30.41
N GLU A 161 -8.17 3.58 -29.64
CA GLU A 161 -7.82 4.98 -29.91
C GLU A 161 -7.18 5.14 -31.28
N ASN A 162 -6.21 4.29 -31.64
CA ASN A 162 -5.60 4.33 -32.97
C ASN A 162 -6.61 4.10 -34.11
N HIS A 163 -7.54 3.17 -33.94
CA HIS A 163 -8.63 2.96 -34.91
C HIS A 163 -9.54 4.19 -35.02
N LEU A 164 -9.85 4.85 -33.91
CA LEU A 164 -10.64 6.07 -33.90
C LEU A 164 -9.92 7.20 -34.66
N TYR A 165 -8.62 7.39 -34.43
CA TYR A 165 -7.82 8.35 -35.19
C TYR A 165 -7.83 8.06 -36.70
N SER A 166 -7.72 6.79 -37.09
CA SER A 166 -7.80 6.38 -38.49
C SER A 166 -9.17 6.69 -39.11
N MET A 167 -10.27 6.41 -38.41
CA MET A 167 -11.62 6.76 -38.87
C MET A 167 -11.81 8.28 -39.03
N ILE A 168 -11.31 9.07 -38.09
CA ILE A 168 -11.37 10.54 -38.16
C ILE A 168 -10.58 11.05 -39.37
N SER A 169 -9.39 10.50 -39.61
CA SER A 169 -8.57 10.85 -40.78
C SER A 169 -9.29 10.49 -42.08
N LEU A 170 -9.87 9.29 -42.17
CA LEU A 170 -10.63 8.87 -43.35
C LEU A 170 -11.84 9.79 -43.60
N LYS A 171 -12.58 10.14 -42.54
CA LYS A 171 -13.70 11.08 -42.64
C LYS A 171 -13.24 12.43 -43.20
N ASN A 172 -12.15 12.98 -42.69
CA ASN A 172 -11.62 14.26 -43.16
C ASN A 172 -11.16 14.19 -44.63
N ASN A 173 -10.54 13.09 -45.05
CA ASN A 173 -10.15 12.88 -46.44
C ASN A 173 -11.38 12.82 -47.38
N ILE A 174 -12.44 12.12 -46.97
CA ILE A 174 -13.70 12.06 -47.74
C ILE A 174 -14.31 13.46 -47.86
N ILE A 175 -14.39 14.21 -46.76
CA ILE A 175 -14.92 15.58 -46.77
C ILE A 175 -14.11 16.46 -47.71
N ASN A 176 -12.77 16.41 -47.63
CA ASN A 176 -11.90 17.24 -48.48
C ASN A 176 -12.07 16.92 -49.97
N ASN A 177 -12.12 15.64 -50.33
CA ASN A 177 -12.31 15.22 -51.73
C ASN A 177 -13.69 15.66 -52.28
N ILE A 178 -14.76 15.50 -51.51
CA ILE A 178 -16.10 15.95 -51.93
C ILE A 178 -16.13 17.48 -52.07
N CYS A 179 -15.55 18.21 -51.12
CA CYS A 179 -15.51 19.66 -51.17
C CYS A 179 -14.70 20.19 -52.35
N SER A 180 -13.59 19.53 -52.74
CA SER A 180 -12.83 19.92 -53.94
C SER A 180 -13.61 19.69 -55.24
N ASP A 181 -14.33 18.57 -55.35
CA ASP A 181 -15.08 18.23 -56.55
C ASP A 181 -16.32 19.13 -56.75
N ILE A 182 -16.99 19.52 -55.66
CA ILE A 182 -18.19 20.37 -55.70
C ILE A 182 -17.85 21.82 -56.08
N THR A 183 -16.71 22.34 -55.62
CA THR A 183 -16.32 23.73 -55.93
C THR A 183 -16.20 23.95 -57.44
N ASP A 184 -15.60 23.02 -58.18
CA ASP A 184 -15.43 23.17 -59.63
C ASP A 184 -16.70 22.82 -60.42
N ALA A 185 -17.51 21.87 -59.94
CA ALA A 185 -18.75 21.47 -60.59
C ALA A 185 -19.76 22.63 -60.69
N PHE A 186 -19.89 23.45 -59.65
CA PHE A 186 -20.81 24.59 -59.64
C PHE A 186 -20.38 25.72 -60.59
N TRP A 187 -19.06 25.94 -60.71
CA TRP A 187 -18.50 26.90 -61.67
C TRP A 187 -18.67 26.46 -63.12
N HIS A 188 -18.51 25.17 -63.40
CA HIS A 188 -18.76 24.61 -64.74
C HIS A 188 -20.25 24.70 -65.14
N MET A 189 -21.17 24.50 -64.21
CA MET A 189 -22.62 24.59 -64.50
C MET A 189 -23.08 26.02 -64.81
N LYS A 190 -22.46 27.05 -64.20
CA LYS A 190 -22.73 28.47 -64.54
C LYS A 190 -22.19 28.91 -65.90
N ARG A 191 -21.31 28.14 -66.56
CA ARG A 191 -20.86 28.43 -67.94
C ARG A 191 -21.91 28.06 -68.99
N HIS A 192 -22.96 27.33 -68.61
CA HIS A 192 -24.10 26.99 -69.46
C HIS A 192 -25.35 27.83 -69.14
N VAL A 193 -25.18 29.08 -68.69
CA VAL A 193 -26.29 30.04 -68.65
C VAL A 193 -26.58 30.48 -70.08
N VAL A 194 -27.61 29.87 -70.68
CA VAL A 194 -28.17 30.27 -71.96
C VAL A 194 -28.85 31.61 -71.78
N SER A 195 -28.34 32.65 -72.43
CA SER A 195 -29.05 33.92 -72.58
C SER A 195 -30.30 33.68 -73.43
N LEU A 196 -31.49 33.84 -72.84
CA LEU A 196 -32.74 33.85 -73.59
C LEU A 196 -32.80 35.13 -74.45
N PRO A 197 -33.25 35.04 -75.72
CA PRO A 197 -33.48 36.23 -76.53
C PRO A 197 -34.66 37.00 -75.93
N TYR A 198 -34.44 38.24 -75.53
CA TYR A 198 -35.53 39.16 -75.23
C TYR A 198 -36.08 39.68 -76.55
N GLU A 199 -37.39 39.48 -76.78
CA GLU A 199 -38.19 40.27 -77.73
C GLU A 199 -38.48 41.66 -77.17
#